data_AF-A0A920SU25-F1
#
_entry.id   AF-A0A920SU25-F1
#
_cell.length_a   1.000
_cell.length_b   1.000
_cell.length_c   1.000
_cell.angle_alpha   90.00
_cell.angle_beta   90.00
_cell.angle_gamma   90.00
#
_symmetry.space_group_name_H-M   'P 1'
#
loop_
_entity.id
_entity.type
_entity.pdbx_description
1 polymer ?
#
loop_
_entity_poly.entity_id
_entity_poly.type
_entity_poly.pdbx_seq_one_letter_code
_entity_poly.pdbx_strand_id
1 'polypeptide(L)'
;MNHTHAMVRQRRAVPDEIETPGAAGDALRREMGQHAYDLNVQQYCAAGLNFGYFYDGSPIISHETQAAPAYSMASFTPPTVPGCRLPHFFFQDGRSLYDALGPEFTLLRLNGGNRRLFLRGSS
;
A
#
# COMPACT_ATOMS: atom_id res chain seq x y z
N MET A 1 -17.82 14.28 1.69
CA MET A 1 -18.87 14.58 2.70
C MET A 1 -19.94 13.49 2.87
N ASN A 2 -20.04 12.46 2.01
CA ASN A 2 -21.10 11.44 2.13
C ASN A 2 -20.74 10.24 3.05
N HIS A 3 -19.44 9.98 3.24
CA HIS A 3 -18.96 8.81 3.97
C HIS A 3 -19.15 8.90 5.50
N THR A 4 -18.91 10.08 6.09
CA THR A 4 -19.13 10.33 7.53
C THR A 4 -20.60 10.15 7.93
N HIS A 5 -21.54 10.60 7.10
CA HIS A 5 -22.98 10.41 7.34
C HIS A 5 -23.39 8.93 7.23
N ALA A 6 -22.78 8.19 6.30
CA ALA A 6 -23.01 6.74 6.16
C ALA A 6 -22.47 5.94 7.36
N MET A 7 -21.28 6.27 7.87
CA MET A 7 -20.71 5.64 9.08
C MET A 7 -21.59 5.87 10.32
N VAL A 8 -22.13 7.09 10.49
CA VAL A 8 -23.04 7.42 11.59
C VAL A 8 -24.35 6.63 11.51
N ARG A 9 -24.88 6.42 10.29
CA ARG A 9 -26.10 5.64 10.06
C ARG A 9 -25.88 4.15 10.32
N GLN A 10 -24.74 3.59 9.92
CA GLN A 10 -24.40 2.18 10.16
C GLN A 10 -24.29 1.86 11.66
N ARG A 11 -23.76 2.80 12.47
CA ARG A 11 -23.65 2.66 13.93
C ARG A 11 -24.99 2.52 14.67
N ARG A 12 -26.13 2.76 14.01
CA ARG A 12 -27.45 2.86 14.66
C ARG A 12 -28.44 1.72 14.36
N ALA A 13 -28.08 0.71 13.57
CA ALA A 13 -29.02 -0.36 13.24
C ALA A 13 -28.32 -1.72 13.16
N VAL A 14 -28.13 -2.36 14.32
CA VAL A 14 -27.95 -3.81 14.40
C VAL A 14 -29.36 -4.39 14.51
N PRO A 15 -29.86 -5.16 13.52
CA PRO A 15 -31.19 -5.76 13.58
C PRO A 15 -31.26 -6.81 14.70
N ASP A 16 -32.44 -6.92 15.33
CA ASP A 16 -32.66 -7.84 16.45
C ASP A 16 -32.47 -9.30 16.04
N GLU A 17 -32.74 -9.62 14.77
CA GLU A 17 -32.65 -10.98 14.23
C GLU A 17 -31.23 -11.42 13.87
N ILE A 18 -30.20 -10.58 14.05
CA ILE A 18 -28.83 -10.86 13.61
C ILE A 18 -28.24 -12.13 14.22
N GLU A 19 -28.66 -12.48 15.45
CA GLU A 19 -28.21 -13.68 16.17
C GLU A 19 -29.11 -14.90 15.92
N THR A 20 -30.16 -14.76 15.11
CA THR A 20 -31.09 -15.86 14.81
C THR A 20 -30.31 -17.02 14.16
N PRO A 21 -30.44 -18.26 14.69
CA PRO A 21 -29.83 -19.42 14.06
C PRO A 21 -30.47 -19.75 12.69
N GLY A 22 -29.68 -20.35 11.82
CA GLY A 22 -30.14 -20.87 10.52
C GLY A 22 -30.09 -19.85 9.38
N ALA A 23 -30.63 -20.27 8.24
CA ALA A 23 -30.40 -19.62 6.95
C ALA A 23 -30.80 -18.13 6.89
N ALA A 24 -31.84 -17.73 7.63
CA ALA A 24 -32.28 -16.34 7.70
C ALA A 24 -31.24 -15.43 8.38
N GLY A 25 -30.71 -15.85 9.54
CA GLY A 25 -29.65 -15.10 10.22
C GLY A 25 -28.33 -15.13 9.45
N ASP A 26 -28.00 -16.25 8.79
CA ASP A 26 -26.81 -16.33 7.92
C ASP A 26 -26.89 -15.36 6.73
N ALA A 27 -28.08 -15.20 6.13
CA ALA A 27 -28.31 -14.23 5.06
C ALA A 27 -28.13 -12.79 5.57
N LEU A 28 -28.72 -12.48 6.73
CA LEU A 28 -28.64 -11.15 7.33
C LEU A 28 -27.19 -10.76 7.71
N ARG A 29 -26.43 -11.68 8.32
CA ARG A 29 -25.01 -11.46 8.65
C ARG A 29 -24.15 -11.25 7.40
N ARG A 30 -24.42 -11.97 6.31
CA ARG A 30 -23.72 -11.76 5.03
C ARG A 30 -24.00 -10.37 4.47
N GLU A 31 -25.26 -9.96 4.43
CA GLU A 31 -25.65 -8.63 3.93
C GLU A 31 -25.00 -7.51 4.74
N MET A 32 -25.12 -7.57 6.08
CA MET A 32 -24.51 -6.58 6.96
C MET A 32 -22.99 -6.58 6.87
N GLY A 33 -22.37 -7.77 6.76
CA GLY A 33 -20.93 -7.91 6.56
C GLY A 33 -20.46 -7.24 5.28
N GLN A 34 -21.21 -7.39 4.18
CA GLN A 34 -20.90 -6.72 2.92
C GLN A 34 -21.02 -5.20 3.05
N HIS A 35 -22.10 -4.69 3.66
CA HIS A 35 -22.23 -3.25 3.90
C HIS A 35 -21.10 -2.69 4.78
N ALA A 36 -20.72 -3.42 5.83
CA ALA A 36 -19.60 -3.04 6.68
C ALA A 36 -18.28 -3.05 5.91
N TYR A 37 -18.05 -4.05 5.07
CA TYR A 37 -16.88 -4.12 4.22
C TYR A 37 -16.82 -2.94 3.24
N ASP A 38 -17.88 -2.70 2.47
CA ASP A 38 -17.93 -1.64 1.45
C ASP A 38 -17.72 -0.24 2.04
N LEU A 39 -18.23 -0.02 3.25
CA LEU A 39 -17.99 1.22 3.98
C LEU A 39 -16.54 1.34 4.45
N ASN A 40 -15.97 0.27 5.04
CA ASN A 40 -14.74 0.42 5.82
C ASN A 40 -13.46 -0.04 5.12
N VAL A 41 -13.54 -0.80 4.02
CA VAL A 41 -12.36 -1.38 3.35
C VAL A 41 -11.33 -0.32 2.96
N GLN A 42 -11.79 0.84 2.50
CA GLN A 42 -10.90 1.93 2.09
C GLN A 42 -10.14 2.56 3.26
N GLN A 43 -10.71 2.51 4.47
CA GLN A 43 -10.06 3.03 5.68
C GLN A 43 -9.04 2.05 6.24
N TYR A 44 -9.35 0.75 6.22
CA TYR A 44 -8.49 -0.28 6.80
C TYR A 44 -7.46 -0.87 5.83
N CYS A 45 -7.70 -0.78 4.52
CA CYS A 45 -6.83 -1.31 3.47
C CYS A 45 -6.30 -0.19 2.57
N ALA A 46 -5.81 0.91 3.17
CA ALA A 46 -5.34 2.10 2.46
C ALA A 46 -3.87 1.97 1.99
N ALA A 47 -3.56 0.98 1.15
CA ALA A 47 -2.17 0.73 0.74
C ALA A 47 -1.55 1.92 0.01
N GLY A 48 -2.33 2.59 -0.84
CA GLY A 48 -1.88 3.78 -1.56
C GLY A 48 -1.60 4.97 -0.64
N LEU A 49 -2.43 5.19 0.39
CA LEU A 49 -2.13 6.19 1.44
C LEU A 49 -0.82 5.88 2.16
N ASN A 50 -0.59 4.61 2.52
CA ASN A 50 0.57 4.20 3.30
C ASN A 50 1.88 4.23 2.49
N PHE A 51 1.83 3.91 1.20
CA PHE A 51 3.03 3.60 0.41
C PHE A 51 3.18 4.37 -0.90
N GLY A 52 2.11 5.02 -1.39
CA GLY A 52 2.02 5.62 -2.73
C GLY A 52 2.53 7.05 -2.86
N TYR A 53 3.11 7.64 -1.82
CA TYR A 53 3.72 8.97 -1.90
C TYR A 53 5.09 8.91 -2.60
N PHE A 54 5.47 10.02 -3.23
CA PHE A 54 6.77 10.18 -3.89
C PHE A 54 7.24 11.64 -3.83
N TYR A 55 8.55 11.84 -3.83
CA TYR A 55 9.19 13.15 -3.71
C TYR A 55 9.50 13.80 -5.05
N ASP A 56 8.47 14.17 -5.82
CA ASP A 56 8.58 14.64 -7.21
C ASP A 56 9.49 15.87 -7.39
N GLY A 57 9.40 16.86 -6.51
CA GLY A 57 10.15 18.13 -6.60
C GLY A 57 11.50 18.13 -5.87
N SER A 58 12.03 16.96 -5.50
CA SER A 58 13.23 16.88 -4.67
C SER A 58 14.51 17.14 -5.49
N PRO A 59 15.42 18.04 -5.06
CA PRO A 59 16.64 18.34 -5.80
C PRO A 59 17.70 17.23 -5.70
N ILE A 60 17.48 16.21 -4.88
CA ILE A 60 18.44 15.12 -4.63
C ILE A 60 18.12 13.83 -5.40
N ILE A 61 17.04 13.80 -6.18
CA ILE A 61 16.69 12.67 -7.04
C ILE A 61 17.03 12.95 -8.49
N SER A 62 17.20 11.90 -9.28
CA SER A 62 17.28 12.02 -10.74
C SER A 62 15.87 12.17 -11.30
N HIS A 63 15.60 13.26 -12.02
CA HIS A 63 14.32 13.40 -12.72
C HIS A 63 14.39 12.64 -14.05
N GLU A 64 13.47 11.69 -14.22
CA GLU A 64 13.32 10.91 -15.44
C GLU A 64 12.01 11.26 -16.13
N THR A 65 11.89 10.98 -17.44
CA THR A 65 10.66 11.26 -18.20
C THR A 65 9.48 10.39 -17.75
N GLN A 66 9.76 9.24 -17.13
CA GLN A 66 8.73 8.35 -16.62
C GLN A 66 8.07 8.95 -15.37
N ALA A 67 6.77 9.20 -15.47
CA ALA A 67 5.99 9.67 -14.32
C ALA A 67 5.80 8.56 -13.27
N ALA A 68 5.71 8.97 -12.00
CA ALA A 68 5.26 8.09 -10.94
C ALA A 68 3.82 7.60 -11.19
N PRO A 69 3.44 6.41 -10.69
CA PRO A 69 2.08 5.90 -10.81
C PRO A 69 1.06 6.87 -10.21
N ALA A 70 -0.15 6.88 -10.76
CA ALA A 70 -1.25 7.67 -10.23
C ALA A 70 -1.56 7.27 -8.78
N TYR A 71 -1.71 8.28 -7.91
CA TYR A 71 -2.07 8.07 -6.52
C TYR A 71 -3.53 7.63 -6.40
N SER A 72 -3.78 6.60 -5.58
CA SER A 72 -5.09 6.29 -5.03
C SER A 72 -4.96 6.08 -3.53
N MET A 73 -6.05 6.21 -2.77
CA MET A 73 -6.00 5.89 -1.34
C MET A 73 -5.88 4.37 -1.10
N ALA A 74 -6.51 3.57 -1.95
CA ALA A 74 -6.70 2.13 -1.78
C ALA A 74 -5.48 1.31 -2.21
N SER A 75 -5.05 1.51 -3.46
CA SER A 75 -4.10 0.63 -4.13
C SER A 75 -2.73 1.26 -4.25
N PHE A 76 -1.72 0.40 -4.22
CA PHE A 76 -0.33 0.75 -4.43
C PHE A 76 0.30 -0.23 -5.42
N THR A 77 0.91 0.32 -6.47
CA THR A 77 1.75 -0.45 -7.40
C THR A 77 3.20 -0.02 -7.16
N PRO A 78 4.08 -0.90 -6.66
CA PRO A 78 5.45 -0.53 -6.31
C PRO A 78 6.26 -0.09 -7.54
N PRO A 79 6.69 1.18 -7.63
CA PRO A 79 7.49 1.66 -8.76
C PRO A 79 8.98 1.77 -8.39
N THR A 80 9.85 1.79 -9.39
CA THR A 80 11.29 2.10 -9.23
C THR A 80 11.64 3.52 -9.67
N VAL A 81 10.65 4.36 -9.95
CA VAL A 81 10.83 5.77 -10.34
C VAL A 81 11.49 6.51 -9.17
N PRO A 82 12.53 7.34 -9.40
CA PRO A 82 13.19 8.10 -8.34
C PRO A 82 12.20 8.91 -7.50
N GLY A 83 12.45 8.98 -6.20
CA GLY A 83 11.56 9.64 -5.23
C GLY A 83 10.42 8.77 -4.70
N CYS A 84 10.11 7.64 -5.33
CA CYS A 84 9.15 6.67 -4.80
C CYS A 84 9.78 5.77 -3.72
N ARG A 85 8.94 5.16 -2.88
CA ARG A 85 9.38 4.12 -1.94
C ARG A 85 9.91 2.91 -2.69
N LEU A 86 11.12 2.47 -2.34
CA LEU A 86 11.75 1.27 -2.90
C LEU A 86 10.82 0.04 -2.78
N PRO A 87 10.54 -0.72 -3.84
CA PRO A 87 9.71 -1.92 -3.76
C PRO A 87 10.27 -2.97 -2.80
N HIS A 88 9.38 -3.63 -2.04
CA HIS A 88 9.74 -4.74 -1.16
C HIS A 88 9.69 -6.08 -1.91
N PHE A 89 10.67 -6.94 -1.67
CA PHE A 89 10.64 -8.36 -2.06
C PHE A 89 11.49 -9.19 -1.10
N PHE A 90 11.28 -10.50 -1.12
CA PHE A 90 12.10 -11.48 -0.41
C PHE A 90 13.16 -12.06 -1.35
N PHE A 91 14.39 -12.21 -0.84
CA PHE A 91 15.44 -12.99 -1.48
C PHE A 91 15.13 -14.50 -1.38
N GLN A 92 15.88 -15.33 -2.13
CA GLN A 92 15.69 -16.79 -2.13
C GLN A 92 15.89 -17.44 -0.75
N ASP A 93 16.72 -16.83 0.10
CA ASP A 93 16.96 -17.25 1.48
C ASP A 93 15.88 -16.78 2.47
N GLY A 94 14.85 -16.09 1.99
CA GLY A 94 13.75 -15.55 2.80
C GLY A 94 14.05 -14.21 3.47
N ARG A 95 15.23 -13.61 3.25
CA ARG A 95 15.55 -12.28 3.79
C ARG A 95 14.80 -11.18 3.05
N SER A 96 14.30 -10.16 3.75
CA SER A 96 13.72 -8.98 3.10
C SER A 96 14.80 -8.13 2.42
N LEU A 97 14.47 -7.50 1.29
CA LEU A 97 15.30 -6.43 0.72
C LEU A 97 15.61 -5.34 1.76
N TYR A 98 14.63 -4.99 2.60
CA TYR A 98 14.77 -3.90 3.57
C TYR A 98 15.76 -4.23 4.69
N ASP A 99 15.91 -5.52 5.03
CA ASP A 99 16.92 -5.98 5.98
C ASP A 99 18.35 -5.90 5.42
N ALA A 100 18.50 -5.77 4.09
CA ALA A 100 19.79 -5.60 3.42
C ALA A 100 20.16 -4.14 3.18
N LEU A 101 19.28 -3.18 3.50
CA LEU A 101 19.59 -1.76 3.42
C LEU A 101 20.48 -1.34 4.60
N GLY A 102 21.47 -0.51 4.31
CA GLY A 102 22.29 0.14 5.33
C GLY A 102 21.53 1.25 6.08
N PRO A 103 22.12 1.79 7.17
CA PRO A 103 21.51 2.84 7.98
C PRO A 103 21.38 4.19 7.26
N GLU A 104 22.11 4.37 6.16
CA GLU A 104 22.11 5.59 5.34
C GLU A 104 21.82 5.26 3.88
N PHE A 105 22.77 5.53 2.97
CA PHE A 105 22.64 5.23 1.56
C PHE A 105 22.97 3.77 1.27
N THR A 106 22.18 3.15 0.40
CA THR A 106 22.43 1.80 -0.11
C THR A 106 22.42 1.83 -1.63
N LEU A 107 23.48 1.31 -2.25
CA LEU A 107 23.51 1.11 -3.70
C LEU A 107 23.00 -0.29 -4.04
N LEU A 108 21.85 -0.37 -4.70
CA LEU A 108 21.32 -1.62 -5.22
C LEU A 108 21.78 -1.82 -6.66
N ARG A 109 22.54 -2.90 -6.88
CA ARG A 109 22.94 -3.33 -8.21
C ARG A 109 22.19 -4.60 -8.57
N LEU A 110 21.21 -4.47 -9.45
CA LEU A 110 20.63 -5.63 -10.11
C LEU A 110 21.62 -6.10 -11.17
N ASN A 111 21.85 -7.41 -11.26
CA ASN A 111 22.66 -8.00 -12.33
C ASN A 111 21.89 -7.90 -13.65
N GLY A 112 21.83 -6.72 -14.23
CA GLY A 112 21.64 -6.56 -15.66
C GLY A 112 22.89 -7.05 -16.36
N GLY A 113 22.73 -7.82 -17.44
CA GLY A 113 23.83 -8.12 -18.35
C GLY A 113 24.65 -6.86 -18.62
N ASN A 114 25.92 -6.92 -18.23
CA ASN A 114 26.99 -5.96 -18.48
C ASN A 114 26.62 -4.46 -18.47
N ARG A 115 26.62 -3.85 -17.28
CA ARG A 115 27.10 -2.47 -17.09
C ARG A 115 27.64 -2.27 -15.67
N ARG A 116 28.92 -1.92 -15.58
CA ARG A 116 29.63 -1.53 -14.35
C ARG A 116 29.64 -0.01 -14.32
N LEU A 117 29.22 0.58 -13.20
CA LEU A 117 29.68 1.91 -12.81
C LEU A 117 30.07 1.81 -11.34
N PHE A 118 31.38 1.89 -11.11
CA PHE A 118 31.96 2.02 -9.77
C PHE A 118 31.80 3.48 -9.33
N LEU A 119 31.34 3.69 -8.10
CA LEU A 119 31.73 4.86 -7.33
C LEU A 119 32.30 4.36 -6.00
N ARG A 120 33.61 4.52 -5.86
CA ARG A 120 34.38 4.26 -4.66
C ARG A 120 34.02 5.35 -3.65
N GLY A 121 33.29 4.99 -2.60
CA GLY A 121 33.16 5.84 -1.41
C GLY A 121 34.35 5.58 -0.50
N SER A 122 35.22 6.58 -0.36
CA SER A 122 36.33 6.58 0.59
C SER A 122 35.80 7.00 1.96
N SER A 123 35.79 6.10 2.94
CA SER A 123 36.18 6.36 4.34
C SER A 123 36.43 5.03 5.03
#